data_AF-A0A974NZS2-F1
#
_entry.id   AF-A0A974NZS2-F1
#
_cell.length_a   1.000
_cell.length_b   1.000
_cell.length_c   1.000
_cell.angle_alpha   90.00
_cell.angle_beta   90.00
_cell.angle_gamma   90.00
#
_symmetry.space_group_name_H-M   'P 1'
#
loop_
_entity.id
_entity.type
_entity.pdbx_description
1 polymer ?
#
loop_
_entity_poly.entity_id
_entity_poly.type
_entity_poly.pdbx_seq_one_letter_code
_entity_poly.pdbx_strand_id
1 'polypeptide(L)'
;MQHLTILRTACLGATLGIAAILIGSMGSGGQVKKPTGTRFGRVVERVAAEVTLLAPKVRADSSLDPGQVEMSVARILEQGHYTRQKLDSTKAQQTLESYLRLLDPNRLYLLRGDIDSFYGKYLPTLKNSILHGDLTPARGIYAVYKQRVENRVARNKIFLKQALHLSSNETIALNREKSTWPRHETEADNLWKNWLRAQILQERLVDASINKSVQQNRDHRTAPLSATKRNSARNTSGGRFSGTFSHINSS
;
A
#
# COMPACT_ATOMS: atom_id res chain seq x y z
N MET A 1 -3.35 34.03 9.00
CA MET A 1 -4.28 33.29 9.88
C MET A 1 -5.53 32.81 9.09
N GLN A 2 -5.36 32.09 7.97
CA GLN A 2 -6.49 31.57 7.17
C GLN A 2 -6.26 30.12 6.66
N HIS A 3 -5.09 29.52 6.88
CA HIS A 3 -4.78 28.15 6.45
C HIS A 3 -5.14 27.05 7.47
N LEU A 4 -5.46 27.40 8.72
CA LEU A 4 -5.80 26.42 9.76
C LEU A 4 -7.29 26.00 9.78
N THR A 5 -8.16 26.69 9.05
CA THR A 5 -9.60 26.41 9.05
C THR A 5 -9.99 25.29 8.07
N ILE A 6 -9.20 25.06 7.01
CA ILE A 6 -9.53 24.12 5.92
C ILE A 6 -9.21 22.66 6.30
N LEU A 7 -8.29 22.41 7.23
CA LEU A 7 -7.97 21.05 7.70
C LEU A 7 -8.95 20.48 8.75
N ARG A 8 -9.87 21.29 9.28
CA ARG A 8 -10.87 20.83 10.26
C ARG A 8 -12.13 20.23 9.62
N THR A 9 -12.42 20.54 8.36
CA THR A 9 -13.62 20.06 7.65
C THR A 9 -13.44 18.71 6.93
N ALA A 10 -12.21 18.23 6.73
CA ALA A 10 -11.96 16.98 6.01
C ALA A 10 -12.03 15.71 6.89
N CYS A 11 -12.06 15.84 8.22
CA CYS A 11 -12.02 14.69 9.14
C CYS A 11 -13.41 14.22 9.63
N LEU A 12 -14.48 14.98 9.38
CA LEU A 12 -15.86 14.58 9.72
C LEU A 12 -16.55 13.70 8.66
N GLY A 13 -15.96 13.52 7.47
CA GLY A 13 -16.57 12.75 6.38
C GLY A 13 -16.28 11.24 6.41
N ALA A 14 -15.36 10.77 7.26
CA ALA A 14 -14.88 9.37 7.23
C ALA A 14 -15.41 8.49 8.37
N THR A 15 -16.18 9.03 9.32
CA THR A 15 -16.69 8.29 10.49
C THR A 15 -18.14 7.80 10.34
N LEU A 16 -18.87 8.23 9.31
CA LEU A 16 -20.25 7.78 9.04
C LEU A 16 -20.34 6.50 8.17
N GLY A 17 -19.22 5.97 7.68
CA GLY A 17 -19.19 4.79 6.80
C GLY A 17 -19.06 3.43 7.50
N ILE A 18 -18.77 3.38 8.81
CA ILE A 18 -18.44 2.12 9.51
C ILE A 18 -19.58 1.64 10.44
N ALA A 19 -20.62 2.45 10.67
CA ALA A 19 -21.75 2.07 11.53
C ALA A 19 -22.89 1.29 10.82
N ALA A 20 -22.80 1.03 9.52
CA ALA A 20 -23.89 0.44 8.73
C ALA A 20 -23.78 -1.09 8.46
N ILE A 21 -22.78 -1.79 9.02
CA ILE A 21 -22.48 -3.19 8.68
C ILE A 21 -22.90 -4.22 9.76
N LEU A 22 -23.53 -3.81 10.87
CA LEU A 22 -23.90 -4.75 11.96
C LEU A 22 -25.39 -4.81 12.32
N ILE A 23 -26.31 -4.61 11.37
CA ILE A 23 -27.74 -4.96 11.58
C ILE A 23 -28.29 -5.58 10.29
N GLY A 24 -28.25 -6.91 10.21
CA GLY A 24 -28.72 -7.66 9.04
C GLY A 24 -28.88 -9.14 9.32
N SER A 25 -29.58 -9.51 10.40
CA SER A 25 -30.10 -10.86 10.58
C SER A 25 -31.29 -10.83 11.53
N MET A 26 -32.27 -11.70 11.24
CA MET A 26 -33.54 -11.97 11.92
C MET A 26 -34.75 -11.26 11.33
N GLY A 27 -35.54 -12.08 10.63
CA GLY A 27 -36.80 -11.72 10.04
C GLY A 27 -37.98 -11.76 11.02
N SER A 28 -39.09 -11.28 10.48
CA SER A 28 -40.47 -11.69 10.74
C SER A 28 -41.07 -11.49 12.15
N GLY A 29 -42.03 -10.57 12.20
CA GLY A 29 -43.28 -10.79 12.93
C GLY A 29 -43.34 -10.30 14.39
N GLY A 30 -43.73 -9.05 14.60
CA GLY A 30 -44.13 -8.57 15.92
C GLY A 30 -44.53 -7.09 15.93
N GLN A 31 -45.83 -6.81 15.90
CA GLN A 31 -46.39 -5.48 16.10
C GLN A 31 -46.10 -4.98 17.53
N VAL A 32 -45.36 -3.89 17.69
CA VAL A 32 -45.23 -3.19 18.98
C VAL A 32 -45.94 -1.83 18.87
N LYS A 33 -47.10 -1.73 19.54
CA LYS A 33 -47.87 -0.50 19.73
C LYS A 33 -47.03 0.54 20.49
N LYS A 34 -47.02 1.78 20.00
CA LYS A 34 -46.35 2.92 20.64
C LYS A 34 -47.21 3.48 21.78
N PRO A 35 -46.68 3.68 23.00
CA PRO A 35 -47.35 4.50 24.00
C PRO A 35 -46.99 5.98 23.81
N THR A 36 -48.05 6.77 23.70
CA THR A 36 -48.10 8.21 23.55
C THR A 36 -47.68 8.91 24.84
N GLY A 37 -46.77 9.86 24.70
CA GLY A 37 -46.50 10.90 25.70
C GLY A 37 -45.28 10.63 26.57
N THR A 38 -44.16 11.30 26.27
CA THR A 38 -43.24 11.87 27.27
C THR A 38 -42.29 12.86 26.58
N ARG A 39 -42.06 13.98 27.25
CA ARG A 39 -41.15 15.09 26.94
C ARG A 39 -39.66 14.69 26.82
N PHE A 40 -39.30 13.87 25.84
CA PHE A 40 -37.92 13.39 25.60
C PHE A 40 -37.28 13.91 24.30
N GLY A 41 -37.78 15.03 23.76
CA GLY A 41 -37.33 15.58 22.47
C GLY A 41 -36.17 16.59 22.52
N ARG A 42 -35.55 16.88 23.67
CA ARG A 42 -34.46 17.90 23.76
C ARG A 42 -33.25 17.53 24.64
N VAL A 43 -33.21 16.34 25.21
CA VAL A 43 -32.08 15.96 26.10
C VAL A 43 -31.02 15.14 25.36
N VAL A 44 -31.36 14.48 24.26
CA VAL A 44 -30.41 13.65 23.49
C VAL A 44 -29.42 14.49 22.69
N GLU A 45 -29.75 15.76 22.38
CA GLU A 45 -28.91 16.65 21.57
C GLU A 45 -27.88 17.44 22.39
N ARG A 46 -27.96 17.43 23.73
CA ARG A 46 -26.99 18.12 24.61
C ARG A 46 -25.94 17.23 25.28
N VAL A 47 -26.10 15.90 25.24
CA VAL A 47 -25.11 14.98 25.84
C VAL A 47 -23.97 14.63 24.86
N ALA A 48 -24.16 14.80 23.54
CA ALA A 48 -23.12 14.54 22.55
C ALA A 48 -21.96 15.58 22.56
N ALA A 49 -22.20 16.78 23.07
CA ALA A 49 -21.21 17.86 23.07
C ALA A 49 -20.27 17.85 24.30
N GLU A 50 -20.67 17.29 25.43
CA GLU A 50 -19.81 17.24 26.63
C GLU A 50 -19.01 15.94 26.80
N VAL A 51 -19.43 14.82 26.18
CA VAL A 51 -18.68 13.55 26.25
C VAL A 51 -17.43 13.55 25.35
N THR A 52 -17.30 14.51 24.44
CA THR A 52 -16.12 14.65 23.57
C THR A 52 -14.91 15.30 24.28
N LEU A 53 -15.10 15.89 25.46
CA LEU A 53 -14.03 16.56 26.21
C LEU A 53 -13.31 15.65 27.23
N LEU A 54 -13.72 14.39 27.33
CA LEU A 54 -13.11 13.39 28.21
C LEU A 54 -12.77 12.08 27.48
N ALA A 55 -12.49 12.14 26.17
CA ALA A 55 -11.63 11.12 25.60
C ALA A 55 -10.22 11.41 26.12
N PRO A 56 -9.59 10.54 26.93
CA PRO A 56 -8.19 10.74 27.25
C PRO A 56 -7.48 10.86 25.91
N LYS A 57 -6.80 11.99 25.70
CA LYS A 57 -5.73 12.06 24.73
C LYS A 57 -4.75 11.00 25.21
N VAL A 58 -4.89 9.77 24.74
CA VAL A 58 -3.86 8.76 24.80
C VAL A 58 -2.76 9.37 23.94
N ARG A 59 -1.95 10.24 24.55
CA ARG A 59 -0.55 10.33 24.22
C ARG A 59 -0.14 8.86 24.28
N ALA A 60 0.29 8.30 23.15
CA ALA A 60 1.09 7.10 23.22
C ALA A 60 2.27 7.51 24.10
N ASP A 61 2.13 7.26 25.40
CA ASP A 61 3.25 7.29 26.30
C ASP A 61 4.12 6.18 25.74
N SER A 62 5.20 6.57 25.07
CA SER A 62 6.25 5.65 24.68
C SER A 62 6.92 5.23 25.98
N SER A 63 6.19 4.48 26.82
CA SER A 63 6.63 4.03 28.13
C SER A 63 7.72 2.95 28.02
N LEU A 64 8.08 2.59 26.78
CA LEU A 64 9.19 1.72 26.44
C LEU A 64 10.28 2.56 25.79
N ASP A 65 11.42 2.64 26.48
CA ASP A 65 12.65 3.14 25.88
C ASP A 65 13.01 2.21 24.70
N PRO A 66 13.07 2.73 23.46
CA PRO A 66 13.37 1.91 22.29
C PRO A 66 14.75 1.23 22.38
N GLY A 67 15.68 1.77 23.19
CA GLY A 67 16.96 1.10 23.48
C GLY A 67 16.77 -0.17 24.32
N GLN A 68 15.89 -0.15 25.32
CA GLN A 68 15.57 -1.34 26.11
C GLN A 68 14.86 -2.42 25.27
N VAL A 69 14.02 -2.00 24.32
CA VAL A 69 13.38 -2.93 23.38
C VAL A 69 14.43 -3.59 22.49
N GLU A 70 15.34 -2.81 21.91
CA GLU A 70 16.43 -3.35 21.09
C GLU A 70 17.29 -4.35 21.86
N MET A 71 17.69 -4.01 23.08
CA MET A 71 18.47 -4.89 23.96
C MET A 71 17.72 -6.19 24.28
N SER A 72 16.43 -6.10 24.57
CA SER A 72 15.58 -7.25 24.88
C SER A 72 15.45 -8.17 23.66
N VAL A 73 15.19 -7.60 22.49
CA VAL A 73 15.10 -8.33 21.23
C VAL A 73 16.43 -8.99 20.89
N ALA A 74 17.56 -8.29 21.03
CA ALA A 74 18.88 -8.84 20.79
C ALA A 74 19.16 -10.06 21.69
N ARG A 75 18.83 -9.98 22.98
CA ARG A 75 18.99 -11.09 23.93
C ARG A 75 18.08 -12.28 23.60
N ILE A 76 16.82 -12.02 23.25
CA ILE A 76 15.87 -13.07 22.83
C ILE A 76 16.36 -13.76 21.56
N LEU A 77 16.93 -13.03 20.61
CA LEU A 77 17.48 -13.62 19.38
C LEU A 77 18.74 -14.43 19.64
N GLU A 78 19.66 -13.97 20.49
CA GLU A 78 20.87 -14.74 20.82
C GLU A 78 20.55 -16.03 21.60
N GLN A 79 19.63 -15.97 22.56
CA GLN A 79 19.34 -17.08 23.47
C GLN A 79 18.19 -17.98 23.00
N GLY A 80 17.20 -17.39 22.34
CA GLY A 80 15.95 -18.05 21.97
C GLY A 80 15.89 -18.55 20.53
N HIS A 81 16.77 -18.10 19.63
CA HIS A 81 16.79 -18.62 18.26
C HIS A 81 17.38 -20.04 18.23
N TYR A 82 16.76 -20.97 17.49
CA TYR A 82 17.20 -22.37 17.41
C TYR A 82 18.67 -22.56 17.05
N THR A 83 19.20 -21.69 16.18
CA THR A 83 20.61 -21.71 15.75
C THR A 83 21.59 -21.26 16.85
N ARG A 84 21.11 -20.62 17.94
CA ARG A 84 21.88 -20.11 19.09
C ARG A 84 23.16 -19.36 18.68
N GLN A 85 23.08 -18.60 17.59
CA GLN A 85 24.21 -17.84 17.07
C GLN A 85 24.37 -16.56 17.89
N LYS A 86 25.58 -16.34 18.40
CA LYS A 86 25.94 -15.08 19.04
C LYS A 86 26.07 -13.97 18.00
N LEU A 87 25.88 -12.74 18.43
CA LEU A 87 26.04 -11.55 17.60
C LEU A 87 27.54 -11.28 17.38
N ASP A 88 28.10 -11.91 16.36
CA ASP A 88 29.45 -11.70 15.84
C ASP A 88 29.51 -10.48 14.88
N SER A 89 30.70 -9.98 14.61
CA SER A 89 31.05 -9.07 13.51
C SER A 89 30.41 -9.47 12.17
N THR A 90 30.41 -10.76 11.79
CA THR A 90 29.75 -11.24 10.57
C THR A 90 28.23 -11.00 10.61
N LYS A 91 27.61 -11.22 11.78
CA LYS A 91 26.17 -10.99 11.98
C LYS A 91 25.84 -9.51 12.00
N ALA A 92 26.68 -8.69 12.62
CA ALA A 92 26.56 -7.24 12.58
C ALA A 92 26.61 -6.71 11.13
N GLN A 93 27.52 -7.23 10.31
CA GLN A 93 27.57 -6.91 8.88
C GLN A 93 26.29 -7.29 8.15
N GLN A 94 25.78 -8.51 8.36
CA GLN A 94 24.53 -8.98 7.77
C GLN A 94 23.33 -8.14 8.21
N THR A 95 23.29 -7.73 9.48
CA THR A 95 22.25 -6.85 10.02
C THR A 95 22.29 -5.48 9.35
N LEU A 96 23.47 -4.88 9.20
CA LEU A 96 23.64 -3.60 8.53
C LEU A 96 23.20 -3.68 7.06
N GLU A 97 23.62 -4.74 6.35
CA GLU A 97 23.21 -4.96 4.96
C GLU A 97 21.69 -5.13 4.83
N SER A 98 21.08 -5.92 5.72
CA SER A 98 19.63 -6.13 5.75
C SER A 98 18.89 -4.82 6.05
N TYR A 99 19.42 -4.00 6.94
CA TYR A 99 18.86 -2.67 7.25
C TYR A 99 18.94 -1.73 6.05
N LEU A 100 20.07 -1.69 5.34
CA LEU A 100 20.21 -0.90 4.11
C LEU A 100 19.27 -1.37 3.00
N ARG A 101 19.06 -2.70 2.87
CA ARG A 101 18.10 -3.27 1.92
C ARG A 101 16.66 -2.90 2.27
N LEU A 102 16.32 -2.81 3.56
CA LEU A 102 15.00 -2.36 4.01
C LEU A 102 14.76 -0.88 3.69
N LEU A 103 15.78 -0.04 3.87
CA LEU A 103 15.67 1.41 3.62
C LEU A 103 15.58 1.74 2.13
N ASP A 104 16.38 1.09 1.30
CA ASP A 104 16.47 1.38 -0.14
C ASP A 104 16.57 0.09 -0.98
N PRO A 105 15.45 -0.65 -1.14
CA PRO A 105 15.46 -1.93 -1.84
C PRO A 105 15.85 -1.80 -3.31
N ASN A 106 15.48 -0.69 -3.97
CA ASN A 106 15.83 -0.43 -5.38
C ASN A 106 17.12 0.39 -5.57
N ARG A 107 17.83 0.70 -4.47
CA ARG A 107 19.11 1.43 -4.50
C ARG A 107 19.02 2.75 -5.27
N LEU A 108 17.94 3.51 -5.05
CA LEU A 108 17.62 4.76 -5.76
C LEU A 108 18.06 6.02 -5.00
N TYR A 109 18.13 5.96 -3.68
CA TYR A 109 18.25 7.15 -2.83
C TYR A 109 19.68 7.36 -2.34
N LEU A 110 20.32 6.29 -1.88
CA LEU A 110 21.65 6.34 -1.26
C LEU A 110 22.76 6.35 -2.31
N LEU A 111 23.85 7.08 -2.03
CA LEU A 111 25.06 7.05 -2.84
C LEU A 111 26.06 6.01 -2.33
N ARG A 112 26.98 5.60 -3.19
CA ARG A 112 28.07 4.70 -2.81
C ARG A 112 28.92 5.26 -1.66
N GLY A 113 29.23 6.55 -1.70
CA GLY A 113 30.00 7.21 -0.64
C GLY A 113 29.29 7.24 0.72
N ASP A 114 27.95 7.35 0.73
CA ASP A 114 27.18 7.29 1.98
C ASP A 114 27.30 5.88 2.60
N ILE A 115 27.23 4.85 1.77
CA ILE A 115 27.32 3.45 2.19
C ILE A 115 28.71 3.13 2.73
N ASP A 116 29.75 3.50 2.00
CA ASP A 116 31.13 3.28 2.43
C ASP A 116 31.39 4.01 3.77
N SER A 117 30.79 5.20 3.97
CA SER A 117 30.82 5.90 5.26
C SER A 117 30.09 5.14 6.38
N PHE A 118 28.93 4.55 6.11
CA PHE A 118 28.19 3.76 7.10
C PHE A 118 28.96 2.51 7.53
N TYR A 119 29.57 1.79 6.59
CA TYR A 119 30.41 0.64 6.89
C TYR A 119 31.64 1.05 7.71
N GLY A 120 32.33 2.13 7.34
CA GLY A 120 33.50 2.59 8.10
C GLY A 120 33.17 3.08 9.51
N LYS A 121 32.06 3.81 9.67
CA LYS A 121 31.71 4.47 10.94
C LYS A 121 31.01 3.54 11.93
N TYR A 122 30.11 2.69 11.46
CA TYR A 122 29.21 1.95 12.34
C TYR A 122 29.56 0.47 12.46
N LEU A 123 30.12 -0.17 11.44
CA LEU A 123 30.40 -1.62 11.48
C LEU A 123 31.24 -2.08 12.69
N PRO A 124 32.31 -1.36 13.12
CA PRO A 124 33.14 -1.80 14.24
C PRO A 124 32.40 -1.77 15.59
N THR A 125 31.48 -0.81 15.76
CA THR A 125 30.78 -0.57 17.03
C THR A 125 29.37 -1.17 17.07
N LEU A 126 28.80 -1.52 15.91
CA LEU A 126 27.41 -1.93 15.75
C LEU A 126 27.02 -3.09 16.67
N LYS A 127 27.89 -4.10 16.83
CA LYS A 127 27.65 -5.20 17.77
C LYS A 127 27.37 -4.69 19.18
N ASN A 128 28.26 -3.85 19.68
CA ASN A 128 28.17 -3.33 21.04
C ASN A 128 26.97 -2.40 21.17
N SER A 129 26.72 -1.55 20.16
CA SER A 129 25.54 -0.68 20.14
C SER A 129 24.24 -1.47 20.27
N ILE A 130 24.06 -2.56 19.51
CA ILE A 130 22.86 -3.40 19.60
C ILE A 130 22.72 -4.04 20.99
N LEU A 131 23.81 -4.56 21.56
CA LEU A 131 23.79 -5.21 22.88
C LEU A 131 23.53 -4.24 24.04
N HIS A 132 23.89 -2.96 23.86
CA HIS A 132 23.68 -1.91 24.86
C HIS A 132 22.41 -1.08 24.60
N GLY A 133 21.67 -1.35 23.52
CA GLY A 133 20.47 -0.59 23.15
C GLY A 133 20.77 0.83 22.64
N ASP A 134 21.97 1.06 22.10
CA ASP A 134 22.34 2.34 21.50
C ASP A 134 21.88 2.43 20.05
N LEU A 135 20.80 3.19 19.84
CA LEU A 135 20.19 3.43 18.54
C LEU A 135 20.89 4.51 17.70
N THR A 136 22.02 5.08 18.17
CA THR A 136 22.76 6.12 17.46
C THR A 136 23.14 5.72 16.03
N PRO A 137 23.62 4.49 15.74
CA PRO A 137 23.91 4.06 14.37
C PRO A 137 22.68 4.05 13.47
N ALA A 138 21.59 3.44 13.93
CA ALA A 138 20.35 3.31 13.16
C ALA A 138 19.72 4.67 12.86
N ARG A 139 19.69 5.57 13.86
CA ARG A 139 19.19 6.94 13.73
C ARG A 139 20.07 7.77 12.79
N GLY A 140 21.39 7.62 12.87
CA GLY A 140 22.34 8.33 12.00
C GLY A 140 22.14 7.97 10.52
N ILE A 141 22.06 6.67 10.21
CA ILE A 141 21.80 6.19 8.84
C ILE A 141 20.43 6.68 8.35
N TYR A 142 19.40 6.57 9.18
CA TYR A 142 18.05 7.01 8.81
C TYR A 142 17.96 8.53 8.56
N ALA A 143 18.69 9.34 9.34
CA ALA A 143 18.75 10.79 9.14
C ALA A 143 19.34 11.15 7.77
N VAL A 144 20.44 10.50 7.37
CA VAL A 144 21.04 10.69 6.04
C VAL A 144 20.08 10.22 4.94
N TYR A 145 19.46 9.05 5.11
CA TYR A 145 18.45 8.57 4.17
C TYR A 145 17.30 9.57 3.99
N LYS A 146 16.74 10.07 5.10
CA LYS A 146 15.67 11.08 5.07
C LYS A 146 16.09 12.34 4.31
N GLN A 147 17.29 12.85 4.59
CA GLN A 147 17.84 14.01 3.88
C GLN A 147 17.98 13.74 2.38
N ARG A 148 18.46 12.55 1.98
CA ARG A 148 18.55 12.15 0.57
C ARG A 148 17.17 12.09 -0.07
N VAL A 149 16.17 11.52 0.60
CA VAL A 149 14.78 11.47 0.10
C VAL A 149 14.22 12.89 -0.13
N GLU A 150 14.39 13.80 0.84
CA GLU A 150 13.92 15.18 0.71
C GLU A 150 14.56 15.90 -0.47
N ASN A 151 15.89 15.74 -0.64
CA ASN A 151 16.63 16.27 -1.78
C ASN A 151 16.11 15.70 -3.11
N ARG A 152 15.80 14.40 -3.16
CA ARG A 152 15.22 13.77 -4.36
C ARG A 152 13.85 14.31 -4.69
N VAL A 153 12.98 14.46 -3.70
CA VAL A 153 11.65 15.05 -3.91
C VAL A 153 11.76 16.46 -4.47
N ALA A 154 12.67 17.29 -3.95
CA ALA A 154 12.90 18.64 -4.47
C ALA A 154 13.37 18.65 -5.93
N ARG A 155 14.36 17.81 -6.29
CA ARG A 155 14.86 17.70 -7.66
C ARG A 155 13.81 17.17 -8.63
N ASN A 156 13.07 16.15 -8.22
CA ASN A 156 12.02 15.54 -9.05
C ASN A 156 10.88 16.53 -9.34
N LYS A 157 10.50 17.36 -8.36
CA LYS A 157 9.51 18.44 -8.57
C LYS A 157 9.95 19.45 -9.64
N ILE A 158 11.25 19.75 -9.72
CA ILE A 158 11.78 20.65 -10.75
C ILE A 158 11.75 19.96 -12.12
N PHE A 159 12.16 18.70 -12.19
CA PHE A 159 12.16 17.91 -13.42
C PHE A 159 10.74 17.76 -14.00
N LEU A 160 9.74 17.51 -13.16
CA LEU A 160 8.34 17.35 -13.60
C LEU A 160 7.70 18.63 -14.15
N LYS A 161 8.29 19.81 -13.89
CA LYS A 161 7.81 21.07 -14.49
C LYS A 161 8.27 21.25 -15.95
N GLN A 162 9.26 20.48 -16.40
CA GLN A 162 9.81 20.55 -17.74
C GLN A 162 8.99 19.68 -18.70
N ALA A 163 9.01 20.02 -19.99
CA ALA A 163 8.38 19.18 -21.01
C ALA A 163 9.07 17.81 -21.08
N LEU A 164 8.29 16.75 -20.91
CA LEU A 164 8.77 15.37 -20.89
C LEU A 164 8.71 14.76 -22.29
N HIS A 165 9.86 14.43 -22.86
CA HIS A 165 9.96 13.66 -24.09
C HIS A 165 9.96 12.16 -23.79
N LEU A 166 8.96 11.43 -24.30
CA LEU A 166 8.76 9.99 -24.08
C LEU A 166 9.06 9.14 -25.33
N SER A 167 9.66 9.74 -26.37
CA SER A 167 9.92 9.07 -27.66
C SER A 167 11.29 8.37 -27.73
N SER A 168 11.96 8.12 -26.60
CA SER A 168 13.27 7.47 -26.56
C SER A 168 13.15 5.94 -26.44
N ASN A 169 14.10 5.21 -27.02
CA ASN A 169 14.21 3.74 -26.92
C ASN A 169 15.02 3.28 -25.69
N GLU A 170 14.98 4.03 -24.58
CA GLU A 170 15.73 3.71 -23.37
C GLU A 170 15.09 2.55 -22.60
N THR A 171 15.90 1.57 -22.17
CA THR A 171 15.44 0.45 -21.34
C THR A 171 15.80 0.67 -19.88
N ILE A 172 14.87 0.37 -18.97
CA ILE A 172 15.05 0.59 -17.54
C ILE A 172 14.71 -0.69 -16.78
N ALA A 173 15.61 -1.10 -15.89
CA ALA A 173 15.35 -2.20 -14.96
C ALA A 173 14.38 -1.73 -13.85
N LEU A 174 13.21 -2.36 -13.77
CA LEU A 174 12.21 -2.08 -12.72
C LEU A 174 12.66 -2.61 -11.35
N ASN A 175 13.26 -3.80 -11.32
CA ASN A 175 13.88 -4.36 -10.12
C ASN A 175 15.38 -4.05 -10.12
N ARG A 176 15.83 -3.30 -9.12
CA ARG A 176 17.23 -2.88 -8.95
C ARG A 176 17.86 -3.37 -7.65
N GLU A 177 17.29 -4.40 -7.04
CA GLU A 177 17.78 -4.95 -5.76
C GLU A 177 19.25 -5.38 -5.80
N LYS A 178 19.72 -5.83 -6.96
CA LYS A 178 21.11 -6.27 -7.17
C LYS A 178 21.98 -5.24 -7.90
N SER A 179 21.44 -4.07 -8.25
CA SER A 179 22.18 -3.05 -8.99
C SER A 179 23.23 -2.35 -8.13
N THR A 180 24.25 -1.74 -8.72
CA THR A 180 25.20 -0.92 -7.95
C THR A 180 24.52 0.38 -7.50
N TRP A 181 24.87 0.83 -6.29
CA TRP A 181 24.48 2.18 -5.86
C TRP A 181 25.19 3.23 -6.72
N PRO A 182 24.51 4.34 -7.04
CA PRO A 182 25.10 5.42 -7.83
C PRO A 182 26.31 6.02 -7.11
N ARG A 183 27.39 6.28 -7.85
CA ARG A 183 28.63 6.86 -7.30
C ARG A 183 28.51 8.36 -7.08
N HIS A 184 27.84 9.04 -7.99
CA HIS A 184 27.73 10.49 -8.01
C HIS A 184 26.27 10.94 -8.07
N GLU A 185 26.03 12.18 -7.65
CA GLU A 185 24.70 12.77 -7.69
C GLU A 185 24.13 12.85 -9.10
N THR A 186 24.97 13.10 -10.11
CA THR A 186 24.58 13.15 -11.53
C THR A 186 24.10 11.80 -12.05
N GLU A 187 24.76 10.71 -11.66
CA GLU A 187 24.33 9.34 -12.00
C GLU A 187 22.96 9.04 -11.37
N ALA A 188 22.80 9.39 -10.10
CA ALA A 188 21.53 9.24 -9.42
C ALA A 188 20.42 10.12 -10.02
N ASP A 189 20.73 11.35 -10.45
CA ASP A 189 19.76 12.22 -11.12
C ASP A 189 19.29 11.61 -12.45
N ASN A 190 20.21 11.06 -13.26
CA ASN A 190 19.85 10.38 -14.50
C ASN A 190 19.01 9.12 -14.26
N LEU A 191 19.37 8.36 -13.21
CA LEU A 191 18.59 7.21 -12.78
C LEU A 191 17.16 7.61 -12.44
N TRP A 192 16.98 8.68 -11.65
CA TRP A 192 15.65 9.19 -11.29
C TRP A 192 14.87 9.73 -12.49
N LYS A 193 15.52 10.42 -13.43
CA LYS A 193 14.86 10.87 -14.68
C LYS A 193 14.29 9.69 -15.45
N ASN A 194 15.09 8.64 -15.61
CA ASN A 194 14.69 7.43 -16.31
C ASN A 194 13.53 6.75 -15.56
N TRP A 195 13.66 6.58 -14.24
CA TRP A 195 12.61 6.00 -13.42
C TRP A 195 11.29 6.79 -13.52
N LEU A 196 11.33 8.12 -13.46
CA LEU A 196 10.16 8.98 -13.61
C LEU A 196 9.54 8.86 -15.01
N ARG A 197 10.35 8.82 -16.07
CA ARG A 197 9.86 8.58 -17.44
C ARG A 197 9.14 7.24 -17.54
N ALA A 198 9.68 6.19 -16.93
CA ALA A 198 9.04 4.87 -16.91
C ALA A 198 7.71 4.88 -16.14
N GLN A 199 7.65 5.54 -14.98
CA GLN A 199 6.41 5.68 -14.21
C GLN A 199 5.33 6.44 -14.98
N ILE A 200 5.69 7.57 -15.60
CA ILE A 200 4.77 8.35 -16.42
C ILE A 200 4.31 7.56 -17.64
N LEU A 201 5.22 6.85 -18.31
CA LEU A 201 4.86 5.99 -19.45
C LEU A 201 3.88 4.89 -19.02
N GLN A 202 4.13 4.25 -17.87
CA GLN A 202 3.26 3.22 -17.33
C GLN A 202 1.85 3.77 -17.05
N GLU A 203 1.75 4.95 -16.43
CA GLU A 203 0.47 5.62 -16.18
C GLU A 203 -0.28 5.90 -17.51
N ARG A 204 0.41 6.45 -18.52
CA ARG A 204 -0.17 6.72 -19.84
C ARG A 204 -0.66 5.45 -20.55
N LEU A 205 0.07 4.35 -20.42
CA LEU A 205 -0.32 3.05 -21.00
C LEU A 205 -1.56 2.48 -20.32
N VAL A 206 -1.65 2.60 -18.99
CA VAL A 206 -2.84 2.20 -18.23
C VAL A 206 -4.06 3.02 -18.67
N ASP A 207 -3.93 4.35 -18.74
CA ASP A 207 -5.01 5.23 -19.22
C ASP A 207 -5.49 4.85 -20.62
N ALA A 208 -4.56 4.61 -21.55
CA ALA A 208 -4.88 4.19 -22.91
C ALA A 208 -5.61 2.84 -22.95
N SER A 209 -5.20 1.87 -22.11
CA SER A 209 -5.86 0.57 -22.02
C SER A 209 -7.29 0.67 -21.47
N ILE A 210 -7.51 1.50 -20.45
CA ILE A 210 -8.83 1.76 -19.86
C ILE A 210 -9.73 2.40 -20.91
N ASN A 211 -9.26 3.47 -21.57
CA ASN A 211 -10.02 4.16 -22.60
C ASN A 211 -10.44 3.23 -23.75
N LYS A 212 -9.53 2.33 -24.18
CA LYS A 212 -9.84 1.32 -25.20
C LYS A 212 -10.91 0.34 -24.73
N SER A 213 -10.84 -0.13 -23.49
CA SER A 213 -11.83 -1.06 -22.93
C SER A 213 -13.22 -0.43 -22.76
N VAL A 214 -13.27 0.85 -22.37
CA VAL A 214 -14.50 1.64 -22.27
C VAL A 214 -15.13 1.83 -23.64
N GLN A 215 -14.33 2.14 -24.66
CA GLN A 215 -14.80 2.27 -26.02
C GLN A 215 -15.38 0.94 -26.52
N GLN A 216 -14.68 -0.18 -26.34
CA GLN A 216 -15.18 -1.51 -26.70
C GLN A 216 -16.51 -1.84 -26.01
N ASN A 217 -16.65 -1.54 -24.70
CA ASN A 217 -17.89 -1.80 -23.96
C ASN A 217 -19.04 -0.90 -24.47
N ARG A 218 -18.78 0.36 -24.81
CA ARG A 218 -19.76 1.24 -25.45
C ARG A 218 -20.19 0.66 -26.79
N ASP A 219 -19.24 0.29 -27.64
CA ASP A 219 -19.51 -0.29 -28.96
C ASP A 219 -20.33 -1.58 -28.85
N HIS A 220 -20.04 -2.46 -27.88
CA HIS A 220 -20.82 -3.65 -27.58
C HIS A 220 -22.25 -3.36 -27.08
N ARG A 221 -22.45 -2.32 -26.26
CA ARG A 221 -23.79 -1.90 -25.80
C ARG A 221 -24.63 -1.26 -26.90
N THR A 222 -23.97 -0.58 -27.85
CA THR A 222 -24.64 0.09 -28.98
C THR A 222 -24.79 -0.82 -30.20
N ALA A 223 -24.22 -2.02 -30.18
CA ALA A 223 -24.42 -3.00 -31.24
C ALA A 223 -25.92 -3.38 -31.32
N PRO A 224 -26.55 -3.33 -32.52
CA PRO A 224 -27.97 -3.59 -32.64
C PRO A 224 -28.29 -5.04 -32.22
N LEU A 225 -29.38 -5.21 -31.43
CA LEU A 225 -29.94 -6.49 -30.99
C LEU A 225 -30.38 -7.44 -32.14
N SER A 226 -30.09 -7.09 -33.39
CA SER A 226 -30.51 -7.83 -34.59
C SER A 226 -29.71 -9.10 -34.87
N ALA A 227 -28.68 -9.42 -34.08
CA ALA A 227 -27.85 -10.62 -34.28
C ALA A 227 -28.19 -11.81 -33.38
N THR A 228 -29.25 -11.77 -32.57
CA THR A 228 -29.84 -13.02 -32.02
C THR A 228 -30.80 -13.59 -33.06
N LYS A 229 -30.23 -14.16 -34.13
CA LYS A 229 -30.99 -14.98 -35.07
C LYS A 229 -31.52 -16.18 -34.29
N ARG A 230 -32.80 -16.13 -33.93
CA ARG A 230 -33.57 -17.27 -33.38
C ARG A 230 -33.47 -18.43 -34.36
N ASN A 231 -32.53 -19.35 -34.14
CA ASN A 231 -32.65 -20.71 -34.66
C ASN A 231 -33.60 -21.49 -33.73
N SER A 232 -34.86 -21.07 -33.69
CA SER A 232 -35.96 -21.81 -33.06
C SER A 232 -37.12 -21.82 -34.05
N ALA A 233 -36.86 -22.40 -35.23
CA ALA A 233 -37.86 -22.66 -36.25
C ALA A 233 -37.31 -23.69 -37.25
N ARG A 234 -36.99 -24.90 -36.77
CA ARG A 234 -36.90 -26.08 -37.64
C ARG A 234 -37.17 -27.36 -36.88
N ASN A 235 -38.31 -27.44 -36.20
CA ASN A 235 -38.93 -28.72 -35.92
C ASN A 235 -40.42 -28.51 -35.70
N THR A 236 -41.22 -28.65 -36.76
CA THR A 236 -42.63 -29.10 -36.74
C THR A 236 -43.22 -28.90 -38.15
N SER A 237 -43.10 -29.92 -39.01
CA SER A 237 -44.21 -30.28 -39.91
C SER A 237 -44.00 -31.72 -40.38
N GLY A 238 -45.12 -32.45 -40.41
CA GLY A 238 -45.18 -33.89 -40.36
C GLY A 238 -44.48 -34.62 -41.50
N GLY A 239 -43.64 -35.58 -41.11
CA GLY A 239 -43.14 -36.65 -41.96
C GLY A 239 -43.43 -37.98 -41.27
N ARG A 240 -44.51 -38.62 -41.70
CA ARG A 240 -45.02 -39.93 -41.30
C ARG A 240 -43.90 -40.97 -41.32
N PHE A 241 -43.53 -41.54 -40.17
CA PHE A 241 -42.76 -42.79 -40.11
C PHE A 241 -43.35 -43.73 -39.06
N SER A 242 -44.03 -44.74 -39.58
CA SER A 242 -44.36 -46.00 -38.91
C SER A 242 -43.09 -46.79 -38.60
N GLY A 243 -42.98 -47.44 -37.43
CA GLY A 243 -42.05 -48.55 -37.26
C GLY A 243 -41.49 -48.75 -35.86
N THR A 244 -42.12 -49.69 -35.13
CA THR A 244 -41.56 -50.66 -34.16
C THR A 244 -40.70 -50.16 -32.98
N PHE A 245 -41.29 -50.29 -31.79
CA PHE A 245 -40.62 -50.23 -30.49
C PHE A 245 -40.03 -51.60 -30.16
N SER A 246 -38.69 -51.69 -30.06
CA SER A 246 -37.96 -52.87 -29.59
C SER A 246 -37.03 -52.49 -28.43
N HIS A 247 -37.43 -52.92 -27.25
CA HIS A 247 -36.73 -53.21 -26.01
C HIS A 247 -35.19 -53.44 -26.04
N ILE A 248 -34.45 -52.90 -25.05
CA ILE A 248 -33.52 -53.57 -24.08
C ILE A 248 -32.24 -52.78 -23.65
N ASN A 249 -32.15 -52.66 -22.32
CA ASN A 249 -31.06 -52.63 -21.33
C ASN A 249 -29.82 -51.72 -21.33
N SER A 250 -29.73 -51.09 -20.15
CA SER A 250 -28.58 -50.86 -19.26
C SER A 250 -27.46 -51.90 -19.27
N SER A 251 -26.22 -51.42 -19.36
CA SER A 251 -25.13 -51.68 -18.41
C SER A 251 -24.08 -50.58 -18.55
#